data_AF-A0A655AH48-F1
#
_entry.id   AF-A0A655AH48-F1
#
_cell.length_a   1.000
_cell.length_b   1.000
_cell.length_c   1.000
_cell.angle_alpha   90.00
_cell.angle_beta   90.00
_cell.angle_gamma   90.00
#
_symmetry.space_group_name_H-M   'P 1'
#
loop_
_entity.id
_entity.type
_entity.pdbx_description
1 polymer ?
#
loop_
_entity_poly.entity_id
_entity_poly.type
_entity_poly.pdbx_seq_one_letter_code
_entity_poly.pdbx_strand_id
1 'polypeptide(L)'
;MRLFGAAAAQRQRTGEVRHKIWDAGYEAATAALRDAMGDEDFTAAWAEGAAAPLDEAIAYAQRGRGERKRPSNGWDALTPAEHKIVKLVTEGLVTKDIAARLFVSPRTVQTHLTHIYTKLDVTSRVQLVQEAAQHST
;
A
#
# COMPACT_ATOMS: atom_id res chain seq x y z
N MET A 1 -12.76 -17.11 -1.32
CA MET A 1 -13.35 -17.73 -0.10
C MET A 1 -12.52 -18.87 0.43
N ARG A 2 -11.93 -19.66 -0.47
CA ARG A 2 -10.93 -20.70 -0.17
C ARG A 2 -9.88 -20.30 0.87
N LEU A 3 -9.32 -19.08 0.81
CA LEU A 3 -8.36 -18.61 1.81
C LEU A 3 -8.94 -18.44 3.23
N PHE A 4 -10.20 -18.02 3.35
CA PHE A 4 -10.86 -17.91 4.66
C PHE A 4 -11.11 -19.30 5.26
N GLY A 5 -11.57 -20.25 4.44
CA GLY A 5 -11.71 -21.66 4.83
C GLY A 5 -10.39 -22.30 5.26
N ALA A 6 -9.32 -22.12 4.46
CA ALA A 6 -7.98 -22.62 4.78
C ALA A 6 -7.44 -22.04 6.09
N ALA A 7 -7.61 -20.73 6.30
CA ALA A 7 -7.15 -20.05 7.50
C ALA A 7 -7.98 -20.43 8.74
N ALA A 8 -9.27 -20.74 8.60
CA ALA A 8 -10.09 -21.24 9.70
C ALA A 8 -9.68 -22.67 10.10
N ALA A 9 -9.47 -23.55 9.11
CA ALA A 9 -9.00 -24.91 9.34
C ALA A 9 -7.60 -24.93 9.98
N GLN A 10 -6.70 -24.05 9.55
CA GLN A 10 -5.36 -23.95 10.13
C GLN A 10 -5.41 -23.53 11.61
N ARG A 11 -6.23 -22.53 11.95
CA ARG A 11 -6.42 -22.11 13.34
C ARG A 11 -6.97 -23.22 14.23
N GLN A 12 -7.93 -24.00 13.72
CA GLN A 12 -8.47 -25.14 14.45
C GLN A 12 -7.40 -26.22 14.70
N ARG A 13 -6.51 -26.47 13.72
CA ARG A 13 -5.41 -27.43 13.86
C ARG A 13 -4.35 -26.97 14.85
N THR A 14 -4.02 -25.67 14.88
CA THR A 14 -2.97 -25.11 15.74
C THR A 14 -3.46 -24.67 17.11
N GLY A 15 -4.78 -24.65 17.32
CA GLY A 15 -5.40 -24.10 18.55
C GLY A 15 -5.30 -22.58 18.63
N GLU A 16 -4.92 -21.90 17.55
CA GLU A 16 -4.78 -20.46 17.51
C GLU A 16 -6.14 -19.78 17.37
N VAL A 17 -6.35 -18.72 18.16
CA VAL A 17 -7.54 -17.87 18.07
C VAL A 17 -7.24 -16.60 17.28
N ARG A 18 -8.27 -16.06 16.62
CA ARG A 18 -8.15 -14.74 15.99
C ARG A 18 -8.02 -13.68 17.09
N HIS A 19 -7.08 -12.75 16.94
CA HIS A 19 -7.02 -11.59 17.83
C HIS A 19 -8.28 -10.73 17.68
N LYS A 20 -8.83 -10.29 18.81
CA LYS A 20 -10.08 -9.51 18.91
C LYS A 20 -10.12 -8.28 17.99
N ILE A 21 -9.00 -7.59 17.80
CA ILE A 21 -8.90 -6.42 16.91
C ILE A 21 -9.31 -6.74 15.45
N TRP A 22 -9.21 -8.00 15.04
CA TRP A 22 -9.54 -8.44 13.69
C TRP A 22 -10.92 -9.07 13.56
N ASP A 23 -11.68 -9.26 14.65
CA ASP A 23 -12.98 -9.97 14.60
C ASP A 23 -14.01 -9.20 13.76
N ALA A 24 -14.19 -7.89 14.01
CA ALA A 24 -15.17 -7.08 13.28
C ALA A 24 -14.88 -7.03 11.77
N GLY A 25 -13.61 -6.84 11.39
CA GLY A 25 -13.22 -6.82 9.98
C GLY A 25 -13.37 -8.19 9.31
N TYR A 26 -13.12 -9.27 10.05
CA TYR A 26 -13.33 -10.63 9.57
C TYR A 26 -14.81 -10.93 9.34
N GLU A 27 -15.67 -10.63 10.32
CA GLU A 27 -17.10 -10.88 10.25
C GLU A 27 -17.72 -10.12 9.08
N ALA A 28 -17.43 -8.82 8.97
CA ALA A 28 -17.89 -7.98 7.88
C ALA A 28 -17.45 -8.51 6.51
N ALA A 29 -16.18 -8.92 6.37
CA ALA A 29 -15.69 -9.52 5.13
C ALA A 29 -16.45 -10.80 4.80
N THR A 30 -16.54 -11.76 5.74
CA THR A 30 -17.22 -13.03 5.51
C THR A 30 -18.70 -12.86 5.19
N ALA A 31 -19.39 -11.91 5.82
CA ALA A 31 -20.78 -11.59 5.54
C ALA A 31 -20.97 -11.00 4.14
N ALA A 32 -20.16 -10.00 3.77
CA ALA A 32 -20.22 -9.38 2.44
C ALA A 32 -19.95 -10.39 1.32
N LEU A 33 -19.04 -11.34 1.57
CA LEU A 33 -18.68 -12.37 0.61
C LEU A 33 -19.74 -13.45 0.46
N ARG A 34 -20.44 -13.79 1.56
CA ARG A 34 -21.58 -14.69 1.54
C ARG A 34 -22.75 -14.07 0.78
N ASP A 35 -23.04 -12.80 1.03
CA ASP A 35 -24.07 -12.04 0.32
C ASP A 35 -23.79 -11.96 -1.20
N ALA A 36 -22.56 -11.62 -1.57
CA ALA A 36 -22.18 -11.46 -2.98
C ALA A 36 -22.14 -12.75 -3.80
N MET A 37 -21.88 -13.90 -3.16
CA MET A 37 -21.73 -15.20 -3.85
C MET A 37 -22.95 -16.11 -3.72
N GLY A 38 -23.81 -15.86 -2.73
CA GLY A 38 -24.85 -16.81 -2.33
C GLY A 38 -24.30 -17.91 -1.41
N ASP A 39 -25.21 -18.47 -0.60
CA ASP A 39 -24.88 -19.37 0.50
C ASP A 39 -24.24 -20.69 0.05
N GLU A 40 -24.70 -21.26 -1.07
CA GLU A 40 -24.19 -22.54 -1.60
C GLU A 40 -22.76 -22.40 -2.10
N ASP A 41 -22.49 -21.40 -2.96
CA ASP A 41 -21.16 -21.13 -3.51
C ASP A 41 -20.17 -20.71 -2.42
N PHE A 42 -20.65 -19.94 -1.43
CA PHE A 42 -19.84 -19.60 -0.26
C PHE A 42 -19.42 -20.85 0.51
N THR A 43 -20.38 -21.74 0.79
CA THR A 43 -20.14 -22.97 1.56
C THR A 43 -19.22 -23.92 0.81
N ALA A 44 -19.43 -24.11 -0.49
CA ALA A 44 -18.57 -24.94 -1.33
C ALA A 44 -17.14 -24.42 -1.37
N ALA A 45 -16.96 -23.12 -1.64
CA ALA A 45 -15.63 -22.51 -1.70
C ALA A 45 -14.93 -22.46 -0.32
N TRP A 46 -15.70 -22.41 0.77
CA TRP A 46 -15.19 -22.54 2.13
C TRP A 46 -14.66 -23.95 2.39
N ALA A 47 -15.46 -24.98 2.08
CA ALA A 47 -15.10 -26.38 2.28
C ALA A 47 -13.86 -26.76 1.46
N GLU A 48 -13.81 -26.34 0.20
CA GLU A 48 -12.65 -26.52 -0.67
C GLU A 48 -11.38 -25.90 -0.06
N GLY A 49 -11.49 -24.69 0.47
CA GLY A 49 -10.38 -24.03 1.16
C GLY A 49 -9.94 -24.74 2.44
N ALA A 50 -10.90 -25.20 3.25
CA ALA A 50 -10.62 -25.89 4.51
C ALA A 50 -9.92 -27.24 4.30
N ALA A 51 -10.19 -27.90 3.17
CA ALA A 51 -9.57 -29.16 2.77
C ALA A 51 -8.19 -28.99 2.11
N ALA A 52 -7.84 -27.79 1.63
CA ALA A 52 -6.59 -27.55 0.94
C ALA A 52 -5.36 -27.66 1.87
N PRO A 53 -4.24 -28.24 1.41
CA PRO A 53 -2.95 -28.16 2.09
C PRO A 53 -2.53 -26.71 2.33
N LEU A 54 -1.88 -26.45 3.47
CA LEU A 54 -1.47 -25.08 3.83
C LEU A 54 -0.56 -24.45 2.77
N ASP A 55 0.39 -25.22 2.22
CA ASP A 55 1.32 -24.73 1.20
C ASP A 55 0.60 -24.32 -0.09
N GLU A 56 -0.45 -25.05 -0.47
CA GLU A 56 -1.27 -24.70 -1.63
C GLU A 56 -2.08 -23.43 -1.37
N ALA A 57 -2.64 -23.27 -0.17
CA ALA A 57 -3.33 -22.05 0.23
C ALA A 57 -2.38 -20.84 0.26
N ILE A 58 -1.13 -21.02 0.71
CA ILE A 58 -0.08 -19.98 0.67
C ILE A 58 0.24 -19.62 -0.78
N ALA A 59 0.49 -20.61 -1.64
CA ALA A 59 0.78 -20.39 -3.06
C ALA A 59 -0.41 -19.71 -3.77
N TYR A 60 -1.64 -20.07 -3.44
CA TYR A 60 -2.85 -19.40 -3.94
C TYR A 60 -2.93 -17.94 -3.48
N ALA A 61 -2.64 -17.65 -2.21
CA ALA A 61 -2.63 -16.28 -1.68
C ALA A 61 -1.57 -15.40 -2.35
N GLN A 62 -0.39 -15.95 -2.64
CA GLN A 62 0.70 -15.25 -3.32
C GLN A 62 0.36 -14.93 -4.78
N ARG A 63 -0.40 -15.80 -5.47
CA ARG A 63 -0.86 -15.55 -6.85
C ARG A 63 -1.82 -14.35 -6.95
N GLY A 64 -2.72 -14.18 -5.98
CA GLY A 64 -3.74 -13.12 -5.98
C GLY A 64 -3.26 -11.75 -5.48
N ARG A 65 -2.08 -11.70 -4.87
CA ARG A 65 -1.41 -10.46 -4.48
C ARG A 65 -0.02 -10.43 -5.10
N GLY A 66 0.05 -10.08 -6.39
CA GLY A 66 1.30 -9.51 -6.89
C GLY A 66 1.78 -8.45 -5.90
N GLU A 67 3.10 -8.38 -5.66
CA GLU A 67 3.69 -7.32 -4.85
C GLU A 67 3.00 -6.01 -5.18
N ARG A 68 2.52 -5.27 -4.19
CA ARG A 68 2.18 -3.86 -4.39
C ARG A 68 3.50 -3.14 -4.70
N LYS A 69 3.98 -3.27 -5.93
CA LYS A 69 5.10 -2.50 -6.47
C LYS A 69 4.59 -1.09 -6.63
N ARG A 70 4.55 -0.34 -5.52
CA ARG A 70 4.67 1.11 -5.63
C ARG A 70 5.97 1.31 -6.42
N PRO A 71 5.94 2.04 -7.54
CA PRO A 71 7.15 2.32 -8.29
C PRO A 71 8.23 2.83 -7.35
N SER A 72 9.45 2.31 -7.48
CA SER A 72 10.58 2.72 -6.64
C SER A 72 11.24 4.00 -7.16
N ASN A 73 10.99 4.33 -8.43
CA ASN A 73 11.51 5.48 -9.16
C ASN A 73 10.40 6.14 -10.00
N GLY A 74 10.69 7.34 -10.49
CA GLY A 74 9.77 8.16 -11.24
C GLY A 74 8.72 8.88 -10.39
N TRP A 75 7.82 9.59 -11.07
CA TRP A 75 6.82 10.45 -10.43
C TRP A 75 5.82 9.66 -9.58
N ASP A 76 5.45 8.45 -10.00
CA ASP A 76 4.56 7.56 -9.24
C ASP A 76 5.18 7.03 -7.93
N ALA A 77 6.50 7.12 -7.78
CA ALA A 77 7.20 6.78 -6.55
C ALA A 77 7.07 7.87 -5.47
N LEU A 78 6.73 9.10 -5.86
CA LEU A 78 6.58 10.21 -4.93
C LEU A 78 5.34 10.02 -4.06
N THR A 79 5.49 10.36 -2.79
CA THR A 79 4.43 10.40 -1.79
C THR A 79 3.64 11.71 -1.91
N PRO A 80 2.42 11.79 -1.35
CA PRO A 80 1.66 13.04 -1.34
C PRO A 80 2.40 14.22 -0.70
N ALA A 81 3.24 13.97 0.31
CA ALA A 81 4.07 15.00 0.94
C ALA A 81 5.20 15.48 0.00
N GLU A 82 5.84 14.56 -0.71
CA GLU A 82 6.89 14.88 -1.67
C GLU A 82 6.34 15.68 -2.86
N HIS A 83 5.16 15.33 -3.39
CA HIS A 83 4.50 16.15 -4.43
C HIS A 83 4.22 17.58 -3.97
N LYS A 84 3.76 17.78 -2.73
CA LYS A 84 3.55 19.13 -2.18
C LYS A 84 4.86 19.92 -2.13
N ILE A 85 5.95 19.27 -1.73
CA ILE A 85 7.28 19.92 -1.70
C ILE A 85 7.73 20.28 -3.11
N VAL A 86 7.61 19.37 -4.10
CA VAL A 86 7.96 19.66 -5.50
C VAL A 86 7.16 20.86 -6.01
N LYS A 87 5.85 20.91 -5.75
CA LYS A 87 5.00 22.04 -6.15
C LYS A 87 5.51 23.38 -5.58
N LEU A 88 5.81 23.42 -4.28
CA LEU A 88 6.33 24.63 -3.65
C LEU A 88 7.73 25.00 -4.17
N VAL A 89 8.55 24.00 -4.55
CA VAL A 89 9.84 24.23 -5.20
C VAL A 89 9.66 24.88 -6.57
N THR A 90 8.72 24.40 -7.39
CA THR A 90 8.40 24.96 -8.71
C THR A 90 7.79 26.36 -8.63
N GLU A 91 7.13 26.69 -7.51
CA GLU A 91 6.65 28.05 -7.19
C GLU A 91 7.80 29.00 -6.76
N GLY A 92 9.03 28.50 -6.63
CA GLY A 92 10.22 29.29 -6.31
C GLY A 92 10.52 29.45 -4.82
N LEU A 93 9.78 28.78 -3.92
CA LEU A 93 9.95 28.96 -2.47
C LEU A 93 11.25 28.32 -1.97
N VAL A 94 12.05 29.04 -1.19
CA VAL A 94 13.26 28.45 -0.58
C VAL A 94 12.88 27.46 0.54
N THR A 95 13.80 26.57 0.91
CA THR A 95 13.57 25.49 1.90
C THR A 95 12.97 26.01 3.22
N LYS A 96 13.37 27.20 3.69
CA LYS A 96 12.83 27.80 4.91
C LYS A 96 11.35 28.16 4.78
N ASP A 97 10.94 28.70 3.64
CA ASP A 97 9.55 29.09 3.38
C ASP A 97 8.65 27.87 3.19
N ILE A 98 9.17 26.83 2.51
CA ILE A 98 8.50 25.53 2.40
C ILE A 98 8.28 24.94 3.79
N ALA A 99 9.31 24.96 4.64
CA ALA A 99 9.24 24.45 6.00
C ALA A 99 8.19 25.19 6.84
N ALA A 100 8.17 26.52 6.76
CA ALA A 100 7.17 27.35 7.42
C ALA A 100 5.75 27.02 6.95
N ARG A 101 5.55 26.89 5.63
CA ARG A 101 4.22 26.61 5.04
C ARG A 101 3.69 25.21 5.34
N LEU A 102 4.59 24.24 5.50
CA LEU A 102 4.24 22.86 5.84
C LEU A 102 4.29 22.59 7.35
N PHE A 103 4.60 23.59 8.18
CA PHE A 103 4.76 23.46 9.63
C PHE A 103 5.75 22.35 10.06
N VAL A 104 6.89 22.28 9.37
CA VAL A 104 7.97 21.31 9.66
C VAL A 104 9.31 22.01 9.78
N SER A 105 10.35 21.29 10.23
CA SER A 105 11.70 21.84 10.27
C SER A 105 12.29 21.97 8.85
N PRO A 106 13.20 22.95 8.60
CA PRO A 106 13.95 23.02 7.35
C PRO A 106 14.73 21.73 7.04
N ARG A 107 15.20 21.04 8.08
CA ARG A 107 15.90 19.75 7.94
C ARG A 107 14.98 18.66 7.39
N THR A 108 13.72 18.63 7.81
CA THR A 108 12.71 17.69 7.28
C THR A 108 12.50 17.90 5.78
N VAL A 109 12.39 19.16 5.34
CA VAL A 109 12.27 19.47 3.90
C VAL A 109 13.51 19.05 3.13
N GLN A 110 14.71 19.25 3.67
CA GLN A 110 15.96 18.76 3.04
C GLN A 110 15.95 17.24 2.88
N THR A 111 15.54 16.49 3.91
CA THR A 111 15.42 15.03 3.82
C THR A 111 14.46 14.61 2.72
N HIS A 112 13.29 15.23 2.64
CA HIS A 112 12.35 14.96 1.55
C HIS A 112 12.95 15.29 0.17
N LEU A 113 13.67 16.40 0.03
CA LEU A 113 14.34 16.75 -1.23
C LEU A 113 15.38 15.71 -1.63
N THR A 114 16.17 15.18 -0.70
CA THR A 114 17.10 14.08 -0.98
C THR A 114 16.37 12.86 -1.52
N HIS A 115 15.25 12.46 -0.91
CA HIS A 115 14.47 11.32 -1.40
C HIS A 115 13.84 11.60 -2.76
N ILE A 116 13.33 12.81 -3.01
CA ILE A 116 12.79 13.22 -4.30
C ILE A 116 13.87 13.12 -5.38
N TYR A 117 15.06 13.65 -5.10
CA TYR A 117 16.20 13.62 -6.00
C TYR A 117 16.58 12.19 -6.39
N THR A 118 16.66 11.29 -5.41
CA THR A 118 16.91 9.87 -5.68
C THR A 118 15.79 9.21 -6.48
N LYS A 119 14.52 9.50 -6.19
CA LYS A 119 13.38 8.90 -6.89
C LYS A 119 13.26 9.36 -8.34
N LEU A 120 13.60 10.62 -8.61
CA LEU A 120 13.51 11.23 -9.95
C LEU A 120 14.83 11.22 -10.73
N ASP A 121 15.88 10.65 -10.15
CA ASP A 121 17.24 10.64 -10.72
C ASP A 121 17.76 12.04 -11.10
N VAL A 122 17.51 13.02 -10.23
CA VAL A 122 18.01 14.40 -10.38
C VAL A 122 19.00 14.74 -9.28
N THR A 123 19.93 15.63 -9.57
CA THR A 123 21.03 15.98 -8.65
C THR A 123 20.94 17.38 -8.08
N SER A 124 20.03 18.21 -8.60
CA SER A 124 19.91 19.59 -8.17
C SER A 124 18.47 20.08 -8.14
N ARG A 125 18.26 21.14 -7.38
CA ARG A 125 16.98 21.85 -7.31
C ARG A 125 16.56 22.40 -8.68
N VAL A 126 17.52 22.86 -9.48
CA VAL A 126 17.25 23.37 -10.83
C VAL A 126 16.80 22.24 -11.75
N GLN A 127 17.49 21.09 -11.71
CA GLN A 127 17.05 19.90 -12.45
C GLN A 127 15.66 19.42 -12.00
N LEU A 128 15.36 19.44 -10.70
CA LEU A 128 14.01 19.12 -10.22
C LEU A 128 12.94 20.03 -10.82
N VAL A 129 13.21 21.34 -10.94
CA VAL A 129 12.26 22.29 -11.56
C VAL A 129 12.11 22.01 -13.06
N GLN A 130 13.21 21.70 -13.76
CA GLN A 130 13.18 21.35 -15.18
C GLN A 130 12.41 20.04 -15.44
N GLU A 131 12.65 19.00 -14.64
CA GLU A 131 11.92 17.73 -14.71
C GLU A 131 10.43 17.91 -14.41
N ALA A 132 10.08 18.72 -13.41
CA ALA A 132 8.68 19.02 -13.08
C ALA A 132 7.95 19.74 -14.22
N ALA A 133 8.64 20.63 -14.94
CA ALA A 133 8.09 21.30 -16.11
C ALA A 133 7.83 20.33 -17.27
N GLN A 134 8.74 19.37 -17.49
CA GLN A 134 8.59 18.33 -18.52
C GLN A 134 7.43 17.36 -18.21
N HIS A 135 7.20 17.02 -16.94
CA HIS A 135 6.12 16.11 -16.53
C HIS A 135 4.72 16.74 -16.44
N SER A 136 4.63 18.08 -16.41
CA SER A 136 3.34 18.78 -16.34
C SER A 136 2.66 18.98 -17.71
N THR A 137 3.25 18.44 -18.79
CA THR A 137 2.72 18.44 -20.17
C THR A 137 2.25 17.05 -20.54
#